data_AF-A0A7J4RIR7-F1
#
_entry.id   AF-A0A7J4RIR7-F1
#
_cell.length_a   1.000
_cell.length_b   1.000
_cell.length_c   1.000
_cell.angle_alpha   90.00
_cell.angle_beta   90.00
_cell.angle_gamma   90.00
#
_symmetry.space_group_name_H-M   'P 1'
#
loop_
_entity.id
_entity.type
_entity.pdbx_description
1 polymer ?
#
loop_
_entity_poly.entity_id
_entity_poly.type
_entity_poly.pdbx_seq_one_letter_code
_entity_poly.pdbx_strand_id
1 'polypeptide(L)'
;MDQTTTGILALYGILGVTVLALWLRHRAVLNHRDRMMSRMGSLQSNLTDTTQRLDLLSRGVDTILGETPEVRKLLDVHRKLESAENLLFDQGVAVSSSESCAIATHAAKSIIEKHDGNSNDNDSILPGLLPLVERLDAILTEAEMKAEDLELNGSEQRILGGLFHASTRTSRAADCYRMANLMDPEDSSSLRSLARIQRESGELEPLDRTLERLLATDPDDVEALAEQASILVGTDDDRYIRNKTRLIALGQPLEETE
;
A
#
# COMPACT_ATOMS: atom_id res chain seq x y z
N MET A 1 98.80 9.22 -0.09
CA MET A 1 97.55 8.85 -0.78
C MET A 1 96.47 9.00 0.25
N ASP A 2 95.87 10.19 0.25
CA ASP A 2 95.43 10.83 1.49
C ASP A 2 94.01 10.43 1.87
N GLN A 3 93.79 10.25 3.17
CA GLN A 3 92.51 9.86 3.78
C GLN A 3 91.34 10.78 3.39
N THR A 4 91.64 11.99 2.91
CA THR A 4 90.67 12.99 2.46
C THR A 4 90.06 12.66 1.10
N THR A 5 90.82 12.09 0.15
CA THR A 5 90.29 11.75 -1.19
C THR A 5 89.40 10.51 -1.13
N THR A 6 89.74 9.55 -0.26
CA THR A 6 88.90 8.36 0.00
C THR A 6 87.58 8.72 0.70
N GLY A 7 87.59 9.72 1.60
CA GLY A 7 86.36 10.18 2.27
C GLY A 7 85.39 10.89 1.32
N ILE A 8 85.90 11.72 0.41
CA ILE A 8 85.10 12.40 -0.61
C ILE A 8 84.46 11.38 -1.56
N LEU A 9 85.22 10.38 -2.00
CA LEU A 9 84.73 9.30 -2.89
C LEU A 9 83.61 8.47 -2.22
N ALA A 10 83.75 8.15 -0.93
CA ALA A 10 82.70 7.46 -0.17
C ALA A 10 81.41 8.30 -0.05
N LEU A 11 81.53 9.61 0.15
CA LEU A 11 80.40 10.53 0.27
C LEU A 11 79.63 10.62 -1.07
N TYR A 12 80.33 10.71 -2.20
CA TYR A 12 79.71 10.64 -3.53
C TYR A 12 79.05 9.29 -3.80
N GLY A 13 79.63 8.18 -3.32
CA GLY A 13 79.04 6.85 -3.42
C GLY A 13 77.69 6.75 -2.69
N ILE A 14 77.62 7.24 -1.44
CA ILE A 14 76.38 7.26 -0.65
C ILE A 14 75.33 8.15 -1.32
N LEU A 15 75.72 9.33 -1.82
CA LEU A 15 74.83 10.26 -2.51
C LEU A 15 74.28 9.65 -3.82
N GLY A 16 75.11 8.90 -4.55
CA GLY A 16 74.67 8.14 -5.72
C GLY A 16 73.64 7.06 -5.37
N VAL A 17 73.84 6.33 -4.28
CA VAL A 17 72.90 5.29 -3.81
C VAL A 17 71.56 5.89 -3.36
N THR A 18 71.57 7.02 -2.66
CA THR A 18 70.31 7.67 -2.22
C THR A 18 69.52 8.24 -3.40
N VAL A 19 70.20 8.86 -4.38
CA VAL A 19 69.58 9.33 -5.62
C VAL A 19 69.00 8.16 -6.43
N LEU A 20 69.73 7.05 -6.53
CA LEU A 20 69.25 5.84 -7.21
C LEU A 20 68.04 5.22 -6.51
N ALA A 21 68.05 5.16 -5.18
CA ALA A 21 66.91 4.68 -4.39
C ALA A 21 65.67 5.59 -4.55
N LEU A 22 65.87 6.91 -4.58
CA LEU A 22 64.81 7.88 -4.78
C LEU A 22 64.23 7.80 -6.21
N TRP A 23 65.08 7.57 -7.20
CA TRP A 23 64.67 7.33 -8.59
C TRP A 23 63.88 6.03 -8.74
N LEU A 24 64.32 4.94 -8.11
CA LEU A 24 63.58 3.67 -8.08
C LEU A 24 62.22 3.81 -7.41
N ARG A 25 62.14 4.51 -6.27
CA ARG A 25 60.88 4.78 -5.57
C ARG A 25 59.96 5.67 -6.39
N HIS A 26 60.49 6.69 -7.05
CA HIS A 26 59.72 7.56 -7.93
C HIS A 26 59.13 6.78 -9.12
N ARG A 27 59.93 5.93 -9.76
CA ARG A 27 59.48 5.06 -10.85
C ARG A 27 58.44 4.04 -10.39
N ALA A 28 58.58 3.50 -9.17
CA ALA A 28 57.59 2.62 -8.57
C ALA A 28 56.25 3.34 -8.29
N VAL A 29 56.30 4.58 -7.80
CA VAL A 29 55.11 5.41 -7.54
C VAL A 29 54.40 5.78 -8.84
N LEU A 30 55.12 6.17 -9.89
CA LEU A 30 54.54 6.43 -11.21
C LEU A 30 53.84 5.18 -11.77
N ASN A 31 54.51 4.03 -11.73
CA ASN A 31 53.91 2.76 -12.15
C ASN A 31 52.68 2.37 -11.31
N HIS A 32 52.65 2.69 -10.01
CA HIS A 32 51.45 2.47 -9.17
C HIS A 32 50.31 3.42 -9.54
N ARG A 33 50.62 4.68 -9.84
CA ARG A 33 49.64 5.68 -10.23
C ARG A 33 49.00 5.33 -11.58
N ASP A 34 49.80 4.89 -12.55
CA ASP A 34 49.30 4.44 -13.86
C ASP A 34 48.41 3.19 -13.74
N ARG A 35 48.78 2.24 -12.87
CA ARG A 35 47.94 1.06 -12.56
C ARG A 35 46.64 1.43 -11.85
N MET A 36 46.65 2.42 -10.96
CA MET A 36 45.41 2.89 -10.33
C MET A 36 44.51 3.62 -11.32
N MET A 37 45.08 4.46 -12.19
CA MET A 37 44.32 5.17 -13.24
C MET A 37 43.69 4.20 -14.24
N SER A 38 44.41 3.15 -14.66
CA SER A 38 43.84 2.14 -15.55
C SER A 38 42.75 1.31 -14.86
N ARG A 39 42.92 0.96 -13.58
CA ARG A 39 41.89 0.28 -12.79
C ARG A 39 40.65 1.15 -12.61
N MET A 40 40.81 2.42 -12.27
CA MET A 40 39.69 3.37 -12.16
C MET A 40 38.99 3.54 -13.50
N GLY A 41 39.72 3.66 -14.61
CA GLY A 41 39.15 3.71 -15.95
C GLY A 41 38.37 2.44 -16.30
N SER A 42 38.90 1.25 -15.98
CA SER A 42 38.18 -0.01 -16.21
C SER A 42 36.95 -0.17 -15.32
N LEU A 43 37.00 0.28 -14.06
CA LEU A 43 35.85 0.24 -13.15
C LEU A 43 34.77 1.19 -13.60
N GLN A 44 35.13 2.41 -14.00
CA GLN A 44 34.20 3.37 -14.56
C GLN A 44 33.55 2.83 -15.84
N SER A 45 34.34 2.26 -16.76
CA SER A 45 33.84 1.63 -17.98
C SER A 45 32.89 0.47 -17.68
N ASN A 46 33.24 -0.39 -16.72
CA ASN A 46 32.41 -1.52 -16.32
C ASN A 46 31.10 -1.04 -15.69
N LEU A 47 31.15 -0.03 -14.81
CA LEU A 47 29.96 0.56 -14.21
C LEU A 47 29.06 1.21 -15.25
N THR A 48 29.62 1.92 -16.24
CA THR A 48 28.84 2.49 -17.33
C THR A 48 28.20 1.41 -18.19
N ASP A 49 28.91 0.33 -18.51
CA ASP A 49 28.37 -0.79 -19.28
C ASP A 49 27.28 -1.53 -18.50
N THR A 50 27.47 -1.79 -17.19
CA THR A 50 26.41 -2.39 -16.36
C THR A 50 25.19 -1.48 -16.24
N THR A 51 25.38 -0.17 -16.10
CA THR A 51 24.28 0.80 -16.03
C THR A 51 23.50 0.83 -17.35
N GLN A 52 24.21 0.80 -18.48
CA GLN A 52 23.58 0.78 -19.81
C GLN A 52 22.81 -0.53 -20.05
N ARG A 53 23.36 -1.67 -19.62
CA ARG A 53 22.64 -2.96 -19.68
C ARG A 53 21.42 -2.97 -18.78
N LEU A 54 21.50 -2.40 -17.58
CA LEU A 54 20.35 -2.24 -16.68
C LEU A 54 19.26 -1.37 -17.30
N ASP A 55 19.63 -0.26 -17.94
CA ASP A 55 18.67 0.62 -18.62
C ASP A 55 18.00 -0.09 -19.82
N LEU A 56 18.76 -0.85 -20.61
CA LEU A 56 18.20 -1.67 -21.69
C LEU A 56 17.26 -2.76 -21.17
N LEU A 57 17.61 -3.43 -20.06
CA LEU A 57 16.74 -4.41 -19.41
C LEU A 57 15.48 -3.76 -18.85
N SER A 58 15.61 -2.61 -18.17
CA SER A 58 14.47 -1.85 -17.67
C SER A 58 13.52 -1.47 -18.79
N ARG A 59 14.05 -0.93 -19.90
CA ARG A 59 13.23 -0.58 -21.07
C ARG A 59 12.61 -1.82 -21.72
N GLY A 60 13.34 -2.92 -21.82
CA GLY A 60 12.81 -4.20 -22.32
C GLY A 60 11.63 -4.69 -21.48
N VAL A 61 11.78 -4.67 -20.15
CA VAL A 61 10.71 -4.99 -19.20
C VAL A 61 9.55 -4.01 -19.36
N ASP A 62 9.81 -2.71 -19.47
CA ASP A 62 8.77 -1.69 -19.68
C ASP A 62 8.03 -1.85 -21.01
N THR A 63 8.68 -2.33 -22.06
CA THR A 63 8.01 -2.64 -23.33
C THR A 63 7.10 -3.86 -23.19
N ILE A 64 7.57 -4.93 -22.54
CA ILE A 64 6.79 -6.15 -22.30
C ILE A 64 5.60 -5.87 -21.36
N LEU A 65 5.83 -5.13 -20.28
CA LEU A 65 4.78 -4.64 -19.37
C LEU A 65 3.93 -3.54 -20.02
N GLY A 66 4.37 -2.95 -21.13
CA GLY A 66 3.60 -1.99 -21.93
C GLY A 66 2.46 -2.66 -22.68
N GLU A 67 2.68 -3.91 -23.10
CA GLU A 67 1.67 -4.73 -23.76
C GLU A 67 0.62 -5.27 -22.78
N THR A 68 0.88 -5.24 -21.46
CA THR A 68 -0.01 -5.73 -20.39
C THR A 68 -0.21 -4.68 -19.28
N PRO A 69 -1.09 -3.68 -19.50
CA PRO A 69 -1.28 -2.58 -18.54
C PRO A 69 -1.74 -3.04 -17.15
N GLU A 70 -2.46 -4.16 -17.06
CA GLU A 70 -2.93 -4.76 -15.81
C GLU A 70 -1.79 -5.24 -14.91
N VAL A 71 -0.81 -5.94 -15.48
CA VAL A 71 0.36 -6.45 -14.73
C VAL A 71 1.20 -5.29 -14.20
N ARG A 72 1.34 -4.22 -14.97
CA ARG A 72 2.01 -2.99 -14.53
C ARG A 72 1.31 -2.36 -13.33
N LYS A 73 -0.03 -2.29 -13.34
CA LYS A 73 -0.81 -1.77 -12.21
C LYS A 73 -0.54 -2.59 -10.93
N LEU A 74 -0.59 -3.92 -11.04
CA LEU A 74 -0.34 -4.83 -9.91
C LEU A 74 1.08 -4.73 -9.37
N LEU A 75 2.08 -4.63 -10.26
CA LEU A 75 3.48 -4.55 -9.86
C LEU A 75 3.81 -3.25 -9.14
N ASP A 76 3.20 -2.13 -9.56
CA ASP A 76 3.35 -0.86 -8.85
C ASP A 76 2.77 -0.93 -7.44
N VAL A 77 1.57 -1.51 -7.28
CA VAL A 77 0.96 -1.76 -5.96
C VAL A 77 1.86 -2.64 -5.11
N HIS A 78 2.38 -3.74 -5.65
CA HIS A 78 3.28 -4.64 -4.93
C HIS A 78 4.51 -3.91 -4.42
N ARG A 79 5.14 -3.08 -5.26
CA ARG A 79 6.31 -2.28 -4.89
C ARG A 79 5.98 -1.25 -3.80
N LYS A 80 4.79 -0.65 -3.84
CA LYS A 80 4.35 0.29 -2.79
C LYS A 80 4.10 -0.43 -1.45
N LEU A 81 3.54 -1.64 -1.48
CA LEU A 81 3.35 -2.46 -0.27
C LEU A 81 4.68 -2.94 0.31
N GLU A 82 5.60 -3.41 -0.54
CA GLU A 82 6.96 -3.78 -0.12
C GLU A 82 7.71 -2.59 0.49
N SER A 83 7.59 -1.40 -0.13
CA SER A 83 8.15 -0.18 0.45
C SER A 83 7.52 0.15 1.80
N ALA A 84 6.21 -0.05 1.97
CA ALA A 84 5.54 0.21 3.24
C ALA A 84 6.01 -0.74 4.35
N GLU A 85 6.12 -2.04 4.06
CA GLU A 85 6.67 -3.03 5.00
C GLU A 85 8.09 -2.68 5.44
N ASN A 86 8.96 -2.38 4.47
CA ASN A 86 10.35 -2.04 4.77
C ASN A 86 10.46 -0.78 5.63
N LEU A 87 9.60 0.22 5.40
CA LEU A 87 9.59 1.46 6.18
C LEU A 87 9.02 1.24 7.59
N LEU A 88 7.98 0.42 7.73
CA LEU A 88 7.29 0.20 9.00
C LEU A 88 8.03 -0.78 9.93
N PHE A 89 8.66 -1.82 9.37
CA PHE A 89 9.15 -2.95 10.16
C PHE A 89 10.67 -3.16 10.09
N ASP A 90 11.31 -2.88 8.96
CA ASP A 90 12.75 -3.16 8.77
C ASP A 90 13.66 -2.00 9.16
N GLN A 91 13.12 -0.79 9.33
CA GLN A 91 13.90 0.32 9.86
C GLN A 91 14.14 0.09 11.35
N GLY A 92 15.39 -0.13 11.74
CA GLY A 92 15.82 -0.20 13.15
C GLY A 92 15.65 1.11 13.94
N VAL A 93 14.80 2.02 13.47
CA VAL A 93 14.46 3.31 14.06
C VAL A 93 12.95 3.34 14.22
N ALA A 94 12.47 3.66 15.43
CA ALA A 94 11.04 3.80 15.69
C ALA A 94 10.45 4.95 14.87
N VAL A 95 9.60 4.62 13.91
CA VAL A 95 8.84 5.57 13.10
C VAL A 95 7.78 6.26 13.98
N SER A 96 7.54 7.54 13.77
CA SER A 96 6.47 8.27 14.48
C SER A 96 5.10 7.70 14.13
N SER A 97 4.13 7.71 15.06
CA SER A 97 2.77 7.23 14.80
C SER A 97 2.10 7.93 13.60
N SER A 98 2.34 9.22 13.43
CA SER A 98 1.83 9.99 12.29
C SER A 98 2.45 9.55 10.96
N GLU A 99 3.74 9.20 10.99
CA GLU A 99 4.47 8.78 9.79
C GLU A 99 4.08 7.35 9.40
N SER A 100 3.86 6.47 10.37
CA SER A 100 3.35 5.13 10.11
C SER A 100 1.96 5.16 9.48
N CYS A 101 1.06 6.02 9.98
CA CYS A 101 -0.27 6.20 9.37
C CYS A 101 -0.18 6.74 7.94
N ALA A 102 0.72 7.69 7.67
CA ALA A 102 0.94 8.22 6.33
C ALA A 102 1.47 7.15 5.35
N ILE A 103 2.42 6.31 5.80
CA ILE A 103 2.96 5.19 5.01
C ILE A 103 1.85 4.19 4.66
N ALA A 104 1.07 3.77 5.65
CA ALA A 104 -0.05 2.84 5.46
C ALA A 104 -1.14 3.43 4.55
N THR A 105 -1.46 4.72 4.73
CA THR A 105 -2.41 5.44 3.87
C THR A 105 -1.93 5.47 2.43
N HIS A 106 -0.66 5.79 2.19
CA HIS A 106 -0.09 5.81 0.84
C HIS A 106 -0.17 4.42 0.19
N ALA A 107 0.11 3.35 0.94
CA ALA A 107 -0.04 1.99 0.46
C ALA A 107 -1.51 1.67 0.10
N ALA A 108 -2.46 2.01 0.98
CA ALA A 108 -3.88 1.84 0.73
C ALA A 108 -4.37 2.60 -0.52
N LYS A 109 -3.98 3.87 -0.69
CA LYS A 109 -4.31 4.68 -1.88
C LYS A 109 -3.80 4.04 -3.16
N SER A 110 -2.61 3.44 -3.15
CA SER A 110 -2.08 2.76 -4.33
C SER A 110 -2.99 1.61 -4.82
N ILE A 111 -3.63 0.88 -3.89
CA ILE A 111 -4.60 -0.17 -4.22
C ILE A 111 -5.87 0.46 -4.78
N ILE A 112 -6.39 1.48 -4.11
CA ILE A 112 -7.64 2.17 -4.48
C ILE A 112 -7.53 2.80 -5.88
N GLU A 113 -6.43 3.49 -6.19
CA GLU A 113 -6.20 4.12 -7.50
C GLU A 113 -6.18 3.12 -8.66
N LYS A 114 -5.83 1.85 -8.40
CA LYS A 114 -5.79 0.81 -9.45
C LYS A 114 -7.11 0.06 -9.60
N HIS A 115 -8.03 0.23 -8.66
CA HIS A 115 -9.41 -0.22 -8.79
C HIS A 115 -10.18 0.79 -9.66
N ASP A 116 -10.81 0.32 -10.74
CA ASP A 116 -11.65 1.19 -11.57
C ASP A 116 -12.90 1.55 -10.77
N GLY A 117 -12.91 2.77 -10.21
CA GLY A 117 -13.88 3.24 -9.23
C GLY A 117 -15.31 3.48 -9.75
N ASN A 118 -15.73 2.79 -10.81
CA ASN A 118 -16.98 3.06 -11.51
C ASN A 118 -18.09 2.01 -11.33
N SER A 119 -17.86 0.92 -10.59
CA SER A 119 -18.93 -0.03 -10.28
C SER A 119 -18.95 -0.38 -8.80
N ASN A 120 -20.13 -0.27 -8.20
CA ASN A 120 -20.45 -0.76 -6.86
C ASN A 120 -20.44 -2.30 -6.76
N ASP A 121 -20.01 -2.98 -7.83
CA ASP A 121 -19.99 -4.43 -7.96
C ASP A 121 -18.57 -4.98 -7.95
N ASN A 122 -18.44 -6.12 -7.27
CA ASN A 122 -17.22 -6.93 -7.18
C ASN A 122 -16.66 -7.37 -8.57
N ASP A 123 -17.42 -7.18 -9.64
CA ASP A 123 -17.06 -7.54 -11.02
C ASP A 123 -15.96 -6.64 -11.65
N SER A 124 -15.63 -5.48 -11.06
CA SER A 124 -14.55 -4.60 -11.56
C SER A 124 -13.20 -4.76 -10.84
N ILE A 125 -13.08 -5.73 -9.93
CA ILE A 125 -11.84 -5.93 -9.21
C ILE A 125 -10.81 -6.53 -10.16
N LEU A 126 -9.69 -5.82 -10.34
CA LEU A 126 -8.57 -6.28 -11.15
C LEU A 126 -8.13 -7.68 -10.65
N PRO A 127 -8.07 -8.71 -11.52
CA PRO A 127 -7.61 -10.03 -11.13
C PRO A 127 -6.23 -9.98 -10.47
N GLY A 128 -6.06 -10.62 -9.32
CA GLY A 128 -4.80 -10.59 -8.56
C GLY A 128 -4.62 -9.39 -7.63
N LEU A 129 -5.59 -8.47 -7.54
CA LEU A 129 -5.57 -7.39 -6.54
C LEU A 129 -5.92 -7.89 -5.12
N LEU A 130 -6.81 -8.89 -4.99
CA LEU A 130 -7.26 -9.40 -3.69
C LEU A 130 -6.12 -9.93 -2.80
N PRO A 131 -5.12 -10.69 -3.32
CA PRO A 131 -3.94 -11.06 -2.52
C PRO A 131 -3.13 -9.86 -2.02
N LEU A 132 -3.11 -8.75 -2.77
CA LEU A 132 -2.43 -7.52 -2.34
C LEU A 132 -3.23 -6.79 -1.25
N VAL A 133 -4.55 -6.87 -1.29
CA VAL A 133 -5.44 -6.38 -0.21
C VAL A 133 -5.25 -7.22 1.06
N GLU A 134 -5.12 -8.54 0.95
CA GLU A 134 -4.79 -9.41 2.09
C GLU A 134 -3.42 -9.08 2.68
N ARG A 135 -2.43 -8.77 1.83
CA ARG A 135 -1.12 -8.29 2.30
C ARG A 135 -1.24 -6.95 3.02
N LEU A 136 -2.04 -6.01 2.51
CA LEU A 136 -2.32 -4.75 3.21
C LEU A 136 -2.97 -5.01 4.57
N ASP A 137 -3.94 -5.92 4.66
CA ASP A 137 -4.58 -6.30 5.93
C ASP A 137 -3.56 -6.83 6.95
N ALA A 138 -2.60 -7.63 6.50
CA ALA A 138 -1.51 -8.11 7.36
C ALA A 138 -0.65 -6.95 7.89
N ILE A 139 -0.24 -6.01 7.01
CA ILE A 139 0.53 -4.81 7.40
C ILE A 139 -0.25 -4.00 8.44
N LEU A 140 -1.53 -3.72 8.18
CA LEU A 140 -2.36 -2.94 9.09
C LEU A 140 -2.58 -3.65 10.42
N THR A 141 -2.64 -4.98 10.42
CA THR A 141 -2.82 -5.77 11.65
C THR A 141 -1.56 -5.76 12.49
N GLU A 142 -0.39 -5.93 11.86
CA GLU A 142 0.90 -5.88 12.54
C GLU A 142 1.23 -4.49 13.07
N ALA A 143 0.83 -3.44 12.34
CA ALA A 143 0.97 -2.06 12.79
C ALA A 143 -0.15 -1.59 13.75
N GLU A 144 -1.07 -2.47 14.15
CA GLU A 144 -2.23 -2.18 15.01
C GLU A 144 -3.12 -1.00 14.51
N MET A 145 -3.20 -0.81 13.19
CA MET A 145 -3.94 0.29 12.56
C MET A 145 -5.38 -0.10 12.21
N LYS A 146 -6.30 0.83 12.42
CA LYS A 146 -7.71 0.75 12.05
C LYS A 146 -8.03 1.63 10.85
N ALA A 147 -9.26 1.51 10.34
CA ALA A 147 -9.73 2.33 9.23
C ALA A 147 -9.69 3.84 9.55
N GLU A 148 -9.89 4.23 10.81
CA GLU A 148 -9.84 5.63 11.28
C GLU A 148 -8.43 6.25 11.25
N ASP A 149 -7.39 5.41 11.36
CA ASP A 149 -6.00 5.86 11.32
C ASP A 149 -5.51 6.18 9.90
N LEU A 150 -6.25 5.73 8.89
CA LEU A 150 -5.94 5.96 7.49
C LEU A 150 -6.50 7.31 7.03
N GLU A 151 -5.64 8.16 6.47
CA GLU A 151 -6.00 9.49 5.95
C GLU A 151 -6.66 9.38 4.55
N LEU A 152 -7.81 8.70 4.52
CA LEU A 152 -8.64 8.46 3.34
C LEU A 152 -9.90 9.33 3.38
N ASN A 153 -10.42 9.70 2.22
CA ASN A 153 -11.73 10.35 2.10
C ASN A 153 -12.89 9.32 2.16
N GLY A 154 -14.14 9.78 2.27
CA GLY A 154 -15.30 8.89 2.40
C GLY A 154 -15.45 7.90 1.23
N SER A 155 -15.21 8.35 0.00
CA SER A 155 -15.25 7.48 -1.19
C SER A 155 -14.12 6.45 -1.22
N GLU A 156 -12.91 6.83 -0.81
CA GLU A 156 -11.74 5.97 -0.70
C GLU A 156 -11.96 4.90 0.38
N GLN A 157 -12.51 5.28 1.54
CA GLN A 157 -12.91 4.34 2.60
C GLN A 157 -13.96 3.34 2.09
N ARG A 158 -14.95 3.79 1.31
CA ARG A 158 -15.96 2.91 0.73
C ARG A 158 -15.35 1.92 -0.27
N ILE A 159 -14.45 2.37 -1.14
CA ILE A 159 -13.75 1.50 -2.09
C ILE A 159 -12.89 0.47 -1.36
N LEU A 160 -12.13 0.91 -0.35
CA LEU A 160 -11.31 0.02 0.45
C LEU A 160 -12.16 -1.01 1.21
N GLY A 161 -13.32 -0.60 1.73
CA GLY A 161 -14.31 -1.50 2.33
C GLY A 161 -14.83 -2.56 1.36
N GLY A 162 -15.10 -2.18 0.10
CA GLY A 162 -15.47 -3.11 -0.97
C GLY A 162 -14.39 -4.14 -1.26
N LEU A 163 -13.14 -3.69 -1.34
CA LEU A 163 -11.99 -4.57 -1.55
C LEU A 163 -11.80 -5.55 -0.38
N PHE A 164 -11.93 -5.10 0.87
CA PHE A 164 -11.87 -5.99 2.03
C PHE A 164 -13.03 -6.98 2.07
N HIS A 165 -14.24 -6.58 1.68
CA HIS A 165 -15.39 -7.47 1.58
C HIS A 165 -15.14 -8.58 0.56
N ALA A 166 -14.62 -8.22 -0.63
CA ALA A 166 -14.25 -9.18 -1.66
C ALA A 166 -13.11 -10.13 -1.23
N SER A 167 -12.18 -9.66 -0.38
CA SER A 167 -11.16 -10.48 0.28
C SER A 167 -11.68 -11.25 1.50
N THR A 168 -13.00 -11.32 1.74
CA THR A 168 -13.65 -12.00 2.88
C THR A 168 -13.28 -11.45 4.27
N ARG A 169 -12.69 -10.26 4.34
CA ARG A 169 -12.34 -9.55 5.59
C ARG A 169 -13.52 -8.67 6.04
N THR A 170 -14.61 -9.30 6.45
CA THR A 170 -15.89 -8.63 6.78
C THR A 170 -15.78 -7.59 7.88
N SER A 171 -14.97 -7.84 8.92
CA SER A 171 -14.75 -6.88 10.02
C SER A 171 -14.07 -5.59 9.55
N ARG A 172 -12.98 -5.72 8.78
CA ARG A 172 -12.27 -4.60 8.15
C ARG A 172 -13.20 -3.81 7.22
N ALA A 173 -13.98 -4.52 6.41
CA ALA A 173 -14.94 -3.91 5.51
C ALA A 173 -16.00 -3.09 6.26
N ALA A 174 -16.57 -3.64 7.34
CA ALA A 174 -17.54 -2.96 8.18
C ALA A 174 -16.99 -1.68 8.82
N ASP A 175 -15.74 -1.70 9.31
CA ASP A 175 -15.08 -0.51 9.85
C ASP A 175 -14.85 0.56 8.77
N CYS A 176 -14.42 0.17 7.57
CA CYS A 176 -14.26 1.10 6.45
C CYS A 176 -15.59 1.75 6.03
N TYR A 177 -16.67 0.97 5.92
CA TYR A 177 -18.00 1.53 5.59
C TYR A 177 -18.56 2.43 6.69
N ARG A 178 -18.31 2.10 7.96
CA ARG A 178 -18.66 2.97 9.09
C ARG A 178 -17.93 4.31 8.98
N MET A 179 -16.64 4.28 8.63
CA MET A 179 -15.87 5.51 8.44
C MET A 179 -16.33 6.32 7.23
N ALA A 180 -16.62 5.65 6.11
CA ALA A 180 -17.16 6.30 4.92
C ALA A 180 -18.46 7.05 5.23
N ASN A 181 -19.38 6.42 5.96
CA ASN A 181 -20.64 7.05 6.37
C ASN A 181 -20.47 8.14 7.45
N LEU A 182 -19.42 8.09 8.29
CA LEU A 182 -19.11 9.20 9.21
C LEU A 182 -18.67 10.45 8.43
N MET A 183 -17.92 10.26 7.34
CA MET A 183 -17.42 11.34 6.49
C MET A 183 -18.49 11.92 5.57
N ASP A 184 -19.40 11.06 5.07
CA ASP A 184 -20.55 11.46 4.27
C ASP A 184 -21.83 10.78 4.79
N PRO A 185 -22.54 11.43 5.75
CA PRO A 185 -23.75 10.87 6.34
C PRO A 185 -24.96 10.82 5.40
N GLU A 186 -24.97 11.65 4.35
CA GLU A 186 -26.08 11.73 3.39
C GLU A 186 -25.98 10.63 2.31
N ASP A 187 -24.78 10.10 2.08
CA ASP A 187 -24.57 8.99 1.17
C ASP A 187 -25.00 7.66 1.80
N SER A 188 -26.18 7.18 1.37
CA SER A 188 -26.74 5.89 1.78
C SER A 188 -25.99 4.69 1.21
N SER A 189 -25.10 4.88 0.22
CA SER A 189 -24.37 3.77 -0.42
C SER A 189 -23.49 3.00 0.58
N SER A 190 -22.84 3.72 1.50
CA SER A 190 -21.99 3.12 2.53
C SER A 190 -22.80 2.32 3.54
N LEU A 191 -24.00 2.81 3.92
CA LEU A 191 -24.91 2.10 4.82
C LEU A 191 -25.52 0.87 4.15
N ARG A 192 -25.85 0.92 2.85
CA ARG A 192 -26.31 -0.25 2.10
C ARG A 192 -25.26 -1.34 2.03
N SER A 193 -24.00 -0.98 1.76
CA SER A 193 -22.90 -1.93 1.79
C SER A 193 -22.67 -2.53 3.19
N LEU A 194 -22.82 -1.73 4.25
CA LEU A 194 -22.72 -2.21 5.63
C LEU A 194 -23.87 -3.17 5.98
N ALA A 195 -25.11 -2.83 5.62
CA ALA A 195 -26.28 -3.68 5.82
C ALA A 195 -26.13 -5.02 5.10
N ARG A 196 -25.63 -5.01 3.85
CA ARG A 196 -25.32 -6.22 3.09
C ARG A 196 -24.36 -7.14 3.85
N ILE A 197 -23.27 -6.61 4.39
CA ILE A 197 -22.29 -7.42 5.15
C ILE A 197 -22.92 -7.97 6.43
N GLN A 198 -23.67 -7.16 7.17
CA GLN A 198 -24.30 -7.57 8.42
C GLN A 198 -25.36 -8.66 8.18
N ARG A 199 -26.09 -8.57 7.06
CA ARG A 199 -27.02 -9.60 6.61
C ARG A 199 -26.31 -10.90 6.28
N GLU A 200 -25.21 -10.83 5.53
CA GLU A 200 -24.37 -11.99 5.19
C GLU A 200 -23.72 -12.63 6.42
N SER A 201 -23.34 -11.84 7.43
CA SER A 201 -22.74 -12.32 8.68
C SER A 201 -23.77 -12.76 9.74
N GLY A 202 -25.05 -12.47 9.53
CA GLY A 202 -26.13 -12.79 10.48
C GLY A 202 -26.18 -11.88 11.71
N GLU A 203 -25.56 -10.70 11.65
CA GLU A 203 -25.51 -9.72 12.73
C GLU A 203 -26.79 -8.85 12.77
N LEU A 204 -27.90 -9.44 13.24
CA LEU A 204 -29.22 -8.80 13.23
C LEU A 204 -29.30 -7.49 14.04
N GLU A 205 -28.63 -7.41 15.19
CA GLU A 205 -28.66 -6.23 16.07
C GLU A 205 -27.91 -5.03 15.46
N PRO A 206 -26.66 -5.19 14.95
CA PRO A 206 -26.01 -4.15 14.13
C PRO A 206 -26.80 -3.80 12.87
N LEU A 207 -27.42 -4.80 12.21
CA LEU A 207 -28.24 -4.60 11.02
C LEU A 207 -29.45 -3.71 11.30
N ASP A 208 -30.20 -3.96 12.37
CA ASP A 208 -31.35 -3.13 12.78
C ASP A 208 -30.95 -1.64 12.90
N ARG A 209 -29.81 -1.36 13.54
CA ARG A 209 -29.30 0.02 13.68
C ARG A 209 -28.90 0.63 12.34
N THR A 210 -28.29 -0.15 11.45
CA THR A 210 -27.93 0.32 10.11
C THR A 210 -29.18 0.62 9.27
N LEU A 211 -30.20 -0.23 9.34
CA LEU A 211 -31.49 -0.04 8.67
C LEU A 211 -32.22 1.19 9.21
N GLU A 212 -32.20 1.42 10.52
CA GLU A 212 -32.78 2.63 11.11
C GLU A 212 -32.09 3.91 10.59
N ARG A 213 -30.77 3.88 10.41
CA ARG A 213 -30.04 5.00 9.80
C ARG A 213 -30.37 5.17 8.33
N LEU A 214 -30.53 4.09 7.57
CA LEU A 214 -31.00 4.14 6.18
C LEU A 214 -32.38 4.78 6.07
N LEU A 215 -33.32 4.39 6.94
CA LEU A 215 -34.68 4.93 6.98
C LEU A 215 -34.74 6.38 7.50
N ALA A 216 -33.71 6.85 8.20
CA ALA A 216 -33.60 8.27 8.52
C ALA A 216 -33.21 9.11 7.30
N THR A 217 -32.41 8.56 6.38
CA THR A 217 -32.01 9.21 5.12
C THR A 217 -33.09 9.08 4.04
N ASP A 218 -33.63 7.88 3.83
CA ASP A 218 -34.73 7.59 2.91
C ASP A 218 -35.87 6.89 3.66
N PRO A 219 -36.84 7.65 4.19
CA PRO A 219 -37.92 7.09 4.98
C PRO A 219 -38.81 6.10 4.24
N ASP A 220 -38.90 6.20 2.91
CA ASP A 220 -39.77 5.35 2.09
C ASP A 220 -38.99 4.23 1.36
N ASP A 221 -37.77 3.91 1.81
CA ASP A 221 -36.99 2.77 1.33
C ASP A 221 -37.71 1.46 1.71
N VAL A 222 -38.40 0.89 0.72
CA VAL A 222 -39.22 -0.31 0.86
C VAL A 222 -38.40 -1.52 1.29
N GLU A 223 -37.16 -1.66 0.80
CA GLU A 223 -36.29 -2.79 1.15
C GLU A 223 -35.91 -2.70 2.63
N ALA A 224 -35.47 -1.52 3.07
CA ALA A 224 -35.09 -1.31 4.47
C ALA A 224 -36.27 -1.45 5.43
N LEU A 225 -37.46 -0.95 5.05
CA LEU A 225 -38.69 -1.10 5.83
C LEU A 225 -39.09 -2.58 5.99
N ALA A 226 -39.06 -3.34 4.89
CA ALA A 226 -39.45 -4.76 4.89
C ALA A 226 -38.46 -5.59 5.70
N GLU A 227 -37.16 -5.36 5.52
CA GLU A 227 -36.12 -6.06 6.25
C GLU A 227 -36.17 -5.76 7.74
N GLN A 228 -36.29 -4.49 8.15
CA GLN A 228 -36.39 -4.13 9.57
C GLN A 228 -37.67 -4.70 10.18
N ALA A 229 -38.79 -4.67 9.45
CA ALA A 229 -40.03 -5.30 9.92
C ALA A 229 -39.85 -6.80 10.14
N SER A 230 -39.11 -7.50 9.27
CA SER A 230 -38.79 -8.93 9.41
C SER A 230 -37.95 -9.23 10.67
N ILE A 231 -36.99 -8.36 11.01
CA ILE A 231 -36.13 -8.50 12.19
C ILE A 231 -36.94 -8.29 13.48
N LEU A 232 -37.90 -7.37 13.44
CA LEU A 232 -38.75 -7.01 14.58
C LEU A 232 -39.99 -7.89 14.74
N VAL A 233 -40.21 -8.90 13.89
CA VAL A 233 -41.37 -9.80 14.03
C VAL A 233 -41.34 -10.46 15.41
N GLY A 234 -42.45 -10.34 16.15
CA GLY A 234 -42.60 -10.92 17.48
C GLY A 234 -41.93 -10.14 18.62
N THR A 235 -41.33 -8.99 18.34
CA THR A 235 -40.90 -8.04 19.38
C THR A 235 -42.02 -7.05 19.70
N ASP A 236 -42.06 -6.52 20.92
CA ASP A 236 -43.03 -5.49 21.36
C ASP A 236 -42.55 -4.07 20.99
N ASP A 237 -41.86 -3.94 19.85
CA ASP A 237 -41.31 -2.67 19.39
C ASP A 237 -42.31 -1.94 18.49
N ASP A 238 -42.69 -0.72 18.87
CA ASP A 238 -43.56 0.17 18.09
C ASP A 238 -43.07 0.36 16.64
N ARG A 239 -41.75 0.24 16.39
CA ARG A 239 -41.14 0.29 15.06
C ARG A 239 -41.75 -0.74 14.10
N TYR A 240 -42.11 -1.93 14.59
CA TYR A 240 -42.71 -2.97 13.76
C TYR A 240 -44.04 -2.51 13.14
N ILE A 241 -44.95 -2.00 13.97
CA ILE A 241 -46.27 -1.54 13.53
C ILE A 241 -46.13 -0.33 12.59
N ARG A 242 -45.21 0.60 12.90
CA ARG A 242 -44.90 1.75 12.04
C ARG A 242 -44.45 1.30 10.65
N ASN A 243 -43.45 0.42 10.57
CA ASN A 243 -42.90 -0.02 9.29
C ASN A 243 -43.94 -0.80 8.47
N LYS A 244 -44.71 -1.69 9.12
CA LYS A 244 -45.81 -2.42 8.49
C LYS A 244 -46.85 -1.47 7.89
N THR A 245 -47.25 -0.44 8.62
CA THR A 245 -48.25 0.54 8.15
C THR A 245 -47.73 1.34 6.95
N ARG A 246 -46.45 1.71 6.95
CA ARG A 246 -45.81 2.41 5.83
C ARG A 246 -45.72 1.54 4.59
N LEU A 247 -45.33 0.26 4.73
CA LEU A 247 -45.29 -0.69 3.62
C LEU A 247 -46.68 -0.85 2.97
N ILE A 248 -47.75 -0.94 3.77
CA ILE A 248 -49.12 -0.98 3.26
C ILE A 248 -49.46 0.31 2.50
N ALA A 249 -49.10 1.47 3.04
CA ALA A 249 -49.34 2.76 2.39
C ALA A 249 -48.58 2.90 1.06
N LEU A 250 -47.41 2.26 0.94
CA LEU A 250 -46.59 2.17 -0.27
C LEU A 250 -47.08 1.07 -1.25
N GLY A 251 -48.12 0.32 -0.90
CA GLY A 251 -48.74 -0.68 -1.77
C GLY A 251 -48.06 -2.06 -1.78
N GLN A 252 -47.21 -2.37 -0.79
CA GLN A 252 -46.60 -3.68 -0.63
C GLN A 252 -47.58 -4.67 0.04
N PRO A 253 -47.82 -5.87 -0.53
CA PRO A 253 -48.64 -6.90 0.09
C PRO A 253 -47.88 -7.56 1.25
N LEU A 254 -48.56 -7.82 2.36
CA LEU A 254 -48.02 -8.65 3.44
C LEU A 254 -48.21 -10.12 3.07
N GLU A 255 -47.10 -10.86 2.99
CA GLU A 255 -47.18 -12.31 3.23
C GLU A 255 -47.41 -12.49 4.74
N GLU A 256 -48.69 -12.53 5.12
CA GLU A 256 -49.11 -12.98 6.45
C GLU A 256 -48.69 -14.44 6.60
N THR A 257 -47.53 -14.68 7.21
CA THR A 257 -47.23 -15.99 7.78
C THR A 257 -47.94 -16.06 9.13
N GLU A 258 -49.11 -16.72 9.09
CA GLU A 258 -49.85 -17.20 10.28
C GLU A 258 -49.01 -18.12 11.17
#